data_AF-A0AAU4ML89-F1
#
_entry.id   AF-A0AAU4ML89-F1
#
_cell.length_a   1.000
_cell.length_b   1.000
_cell.length_c   1.000
_cell.angle_alpha   90.00
_cell.angle_beta   90.00
_cell.angle_gamma   90.00
#
_symmetry.space_group_name_H-M   'P 1'
#
loop_
_entity.id
_entity.type
_entity.pdbx_description
1 polymer ?
#
loop_
_entity_poly.entity_id
_entity_poly.type
_entity_poly.pdbx_seq_one_letter_code
_entity_poly.pdbx_strand_id
1 'polypeptide(L)'
;MAISRGLWRYLESGRNLAGCAGGTAGLVLHFTGVAGPWWPAVVAGLYGVGALLAPGPRRGPGTAVSAVSAPAVAGPVRTAEELLSEELRAELAELADHLADVQLPWSAGVEELLTALGRTAAAGRPGPDAAALRTARLVATERLPIALDGYLRARSWERWATLAQDPVTALRREVDLMAASLG
;
A
#
# COMPACT_ATOMS: atom_id res chain seq x y z
N MET A 1 -2.13 12.31 9.09
CA MET A 1 -1.94 10.89 9.51
C MET A 1 -0.51 10.45 9.15
N ALA A 2 0.47 10.71 10.02
CA ALA A 2 1.88 10.37 9.77
C ALA A 2 2.38 9.13 10.55
N ILE A 3 1.57 8.63 11.48
CA ILE A 3 1.91 7.48 12.35
C ILE A 3 1.79 6.15 11.60
N SER A 4 0.90 6.06 10.60
CA SER A 4 0.60 4.84 9.87
C SER A 4 1.81 4.29 9.11
N ARG A 5 2.54 5.11 8.36
CA ARG A 5 3.66 4.64 7.52
C ARG A 5 4.80 4.01 8.31
N GLY A 6 5.10 4.54 9.50
CA GLY A 6 6.13 3.99 10.38
C GLY A 6 5.73 2.64 10.97
N LEU A 7 4.45 2.49 11.33
CA LEU A 7 3.90 1.25 11.84
C LEU A 7 3.84 0.17 10.76
N TRP A 8 3.38 0.50 9.55
CA TRP A 8 3.36 -0.42 8.41
C TRP A 8 4.76 -0.93 8.04
N ARG A 9 5.75 -0.02 7.96
CA ARG A 9 7.16 -0.41 7.76
C ARG A 9 7.73 -1.30 8.86
N TYR A 10 7.24 -1.16 10.09
CA TYR A 10 7.65 -2.02 11.20
C TYR A 10 6.98 -3.41 11.13
N LEU A 11 5.71 -3.47 10.73
CA LEU A 11 4.97 -4.72 10.53
C LEU A 11 5.54 -5.54 9.36
N GLU A 12 5.94 -4.87 8.27
CA GLU A 12 6.59 -5.49 7.11
C GLU A 12 8.09 -5.73 7.30
N SER A 13 8.67 -5.24 8.41
CA SER A 13 10.09 -5.43 8.68
C SER A 13 10.39 -6.92 8.86
N GLY A 14 11.47 -7.40 8.23
CA GLY A 14 11.93 -8.79 8.39
C GLY A 14 12.16 -9.23 9.84
N ARG A 15 12.37 -8.27 10.77
CA ARG A 15 12.42 -8.55 12.21
C ARG A 15 11.08 -8.97 12.80
N ASN A 16 9.98 -8.35 12.36
CA ASN A 16 8.64 -8.69 12.81
C ASN A 16 8.23 -10.05 12.24
N LEU A 17 8.48 -10.27 10.94
CA LEU A 17 8.22 -11.56 10.30
C LEU A 17 9.01 -12.71 10.96
N ALA A 18 10.30 -12.49 11.28
CA ALA A 18 11.11 -13.46 12.04
C ALA A 18 10.57 -13.70 13.46
N GLY A 19 10.10 -12.63 14.13
CA GLY A 19 9.45 -12.72 15.44
C GLY A 19 8.14 -13.50 15.41
N CYS A 20 7.27 -13.26 14.43
CA CYS A 20 6.03 -14.01 14.22
C CYS A 20 6.32 -15.49 13.93
N ALA A 21 7.28 -15.79 13.05
CA ALA A 21 7.68 -17.18 12.77
C ALA A 21 8.21 -17.90 14.03
N GLY A 22 9.02 -17.21 14.84
CA GLY A 22 9.49 -17.74 16.13
C GLY A 22 8.35 -17.96 17.13
N GLY A 23 7.37 -17.04 17.17
CA GLY A 23 6.16 -17.18 17.98
C GLY A 23 5.29 -18.37 17.57
N THR A 24 5.10 -18.59 16.26
CA THR A 24 4.37 -19.76 15.73
C THR A 24 5.09 -21.06 16.06
N ALA A 25 6.43 -21.11 15.92
CA ALA A 25 7.22 -22.28 16.29
C ALA A 25 7.10 -22.62 17.79
N GLY A 26 7.11 -21.61 18.66
CA GLY A 26 6.88 -21.79 20.10
C GLY A 26 5.48 -22.30 20.42
N LEU A 27 4.46 -21.86 19.67
CA LEU A 27 3.08 -22.33 19.82
C LEU A 27 2.93 -23.80 19.37
N VAL A 28 3.55 -24.19 18.26
CA VAL A 28 3.61 -25.60 17.81
C VAL A 28 4.28 -26.47 18.88
N LEU A 29 5.39 -26.01 19.45
CA LEU A 29 6.13 -26.75 20.48
C LEU A 29 5.32 -26.94 21.78
N HIS A 30 4.48 -25.97 22.13
CA HIS A 30 3.52 -26.08 23.22
C HIS A 30 2.45 -27.15 22.93
N PHE A 31 1.82 -27.10 21.75
CA PHE A 31 0.78 -28.07 21.37
C PHE A 31 1.30 -29.49 21.17
N THR A 32 2.59 -29.68 20.84
CA THR A 32 3.22 -31.00 20.82
C THR A 32 3.60 -31.52 22.20
N GLY A 33 3.30 -30.80 23.28
CA GLY A 33 3.52 -31.22 24.67
C GLY A 33 4.98 -31.16 25.13
N VAL A 34 5.88 -30.61 24.32
CA VAL A 34 7.33 -30.62 24.57
C VAL A 34 7.74 -29.59 25.63
N ALA A 35 6.99 -28.49 25.77
CA ALA A 35 7.37 -27.37 26.65
C ALA A 35 6.71 -27.38 28.05
N GLY A 36 5.65 -28.17 28.26
CA GLY A 36 4.93 -28.20 29.54
C GLY A 36 4.51 -26.80 30.06
N PRO A 37 4.51 -26.57 31.39
CA PRO A 37 4.15 -25.27 31.99
C PRO A 37 5.09 -24.11 31.65
N TRP A 38 6.31 -24.40 31.18
CA TRP A 38 7.36 -23.41 30.90
C TRP A 38 7.29 -22.82 29.48
N TRP A 39 6.23 -23.14 28.74
CA TRP A 39 6.02 -22.68 27.36
C TRP A 39 6.12 -21.16 27.15
N PRO A 40 5.72 -20.26 28.08
CA PRO A 40 5.87 -18.82 27.85
C PRO A 40 7.34 -18.39 27.79
N ALA A 41 8.21 -19.02 28.58
CA ALA A 41 9.65 -18.75 28.57
C ALA A 41 10.32 -19.25 27.28
N VAL A 42 9.83 -20.38 26.75
CA VAL A 42 10.31 -20.93 25.47
C VAL A 42 9.89 -20.05 24.30
N VAL A 43 8.64 -19.57 24.29
CA VAL A 43 8.15 -18.60 23.29
C VAL A 43 8.95 -17.29 23.35
N ALA A 44 9.17 -16.75 24.55
CA ALA A 44 9.98 -15.53 24.73
C ALA A 44 11.44 -15.72 24.29
N GLY A 45 12.03 -16.88 24.58
CA GLY A 45 13.39 -17.23 24.16
C GLY A 45 13.50 -17.37 22.64
N LEU A 46 12.58 -18.09 22.00
CA LEU A 46 12.55 -18.25 20.54
C LEU A 46 12.26 -16.94 19.81
N TYR A 47 11.35 -16.12 20.33
CA TYR A 47 11.09 -14.78 19.82
C TYR A 47 12.35 -13.91 19.93
N GLY A 48 13.04 -13.94 21.08
CA GLY A 48 14.29 -13.23 21.31
C GLY A 48 15.40 -13.67 20.35
N VAL A 49 15.60 -14.98 20.19
CA VAL A 49 16.60 -15.55 19.28
C VAL A 49 16.29 -15.21 17.82
N GLY A 50 15.02 -15.31 17.40
CA GLY A 50 14.59 -14.91 16.06
C GLY A 50 14.77 -13.41 15.80
N ALA A 51 14.53 -12.57 16.80
CA ALA A 51 14.74 -11.13 16.73
C ALA A 51 16.24 -10.75 16.65
N LEU A 52 17.13 -11.53 17.27
CA LEU A 52 18.58 -11.31 17.26
C LEU A 52 19.29 -11.88 16.01
N LEU A 53 18.82 -13.01 15.47
CA LEU A 53 19.40 -13.62 14.25
C LEU A 53 18.92 -12.99 12.95
N ALA A 54 17.89 -12.15 12.98
CA ALA A 54 17.43 -11.43 11.80
C ALA A 54 18.53 -10.48 11.27
N PRO A 55 18.96 -10.62 10.00
CA PRO A 55 19.96 -9.74 9.40
C PRO A 55 19.55 -8.28 9.55
N GLY A 56 20.43 -7.47 10.14
CA GLY A 56 20.19 -6.05 10.32
C GLY A 56 19.92 -5.37 8.97
N PRO A 57 19.05 -4.34 8.92
CA PRO A 57 18.86 -3.54 7.71
C PRO A 57 20.21 -3.03 7.22
N ARG A 58 20.57 -3.35 5.97
CA ARG A 58 21.63 -2.64 5.26
C ARG A 58 21.23 -1.18 5.24
N ARG A 59 22.00 -0.33 5.94
CA ARG A 59 21.87 1.12 5.82
C ARG A 59 22.28 1.46 4.39
N GLY A 60 21.29 1.71 3.53
CA GLY A 60 21.54 2.38 2.26
C GLY A 60 22.20 3.73 2.55
N PRO A 61 23.29 4.09 1.87
CA PRO A 61 23.89 5.41 2.01
C PRO A 61 23.01 6.43 1.27
N GLY A 62 22.71 7.56 1.91
CA GLY A 62 22.30 8.75 1.16
C GLY A 62 21.16 9.60 1.75
N THR A 63 21.24 10.02 3.01
CA THR A 63 20.67 11.32 3.40
C THR A 63 21.82 12.29 3.62
N ALA A 64 22.30 12.90 2.54
CA ALA A 64 23.11 14.10 2.60
C ALA A 64 22.20 15.28 2.25
N VAL A 65 21.75 15.97 3.30
CA VAL A 65 21.25 17.34 3.17
C VAL A 65 22.40 18.18 2.65
N SER A 66 22.32 18.65 1.42
CA SER A 66 23.23 19.67 0.90
C SER A 66 22.42 20.92 0.60
N ALA A 67 22.39 21.83 1.56
CA ALA A 67 22.04 23.22 1.34
C ALA A 67 23.26 23.90 0.72
N VAL A 68 23.23 24.13 -0.60
CA VAL A 68 24.07 25.12 -1.27
C VAL A 68 23.18 25.89 -2.23
N SER A 69 22.93 27.16 -1.88
CA SER A 69 22.37 28.16 -2.77
C SER A 69 23.33 28.42 -3.93
N ALA A 70 22.80 28.39 -5.16
CA ALA A 70 23.44 28.89 -6.38
C ALA A 70 22.36 29.59 -7.24
N PRO A 71 22.73 30.57 -8.10
CA PRO A 71 21.78 31.55 -8.63
C PRO A 71 20.79 30.90 -9.60
N ALA A 72 19.55 31.37 -9.56
CA ALA A 72 18.47 30.93 -10.43
C ALA A 72 18.80 31.23 -11.89
N VAL A 73 19.25 30.22 -12.62
CA VAL A 73 19.02 30.14 -14.06
C VAL A 73 17.51 29.97 -14.21
N ALA A 74 16.83 30.98 -14.73
CA ALA A 74 15.39 30.97 -14.96
C ALA A 74 15.02 29.94 -16.03
N GLY A 75 15.01 28.67 -15.66
CA GLY A 75 14.20 27.66 -16.35
C GLY A 75 12.72 27.96 -16.15
N PRO A 76 11.83 27.42 -17.01
CA PRO A 76 10.40 27.60 -16.81
C PRO A 76 10.00 27.12 -15.41
N VAL A 77 9.41 28.00 -14.62
CA VAL A 77 8.88 27.68 -13.29
C VAL A 77 7.70 26.74 -13.49
N ARG A 78 7.91 25.45 -13.22
CA ARG A 78 6.84 24.46 -13.26
C ARG A 78 5.79 24.80 -12.22
N THR A 79 4.53 24.71 -12.60
CA THR A 79 3.42 24.93 -11.67
C THR A 79 3.29 23.75 -10.71
N ALA A 80 2.69 23.97 -9.53
CA ALA A 80 2.49 22.89 -8.57
C ALA A 80 1.59 21.79 -9.14
N GLU A 81 0.67 22.16 -10.03
CA GLU A 81 -0.26 21.31 -10.76
C GLU A 81 0.45 20.43 -11.79
N GLU A 82 1.46 20.96 -12.50
CA GLU A 82 2.31 20.17 -13.41
C GLU A 82 3.10 19.11 -12.63
N LEU A 83 3.72 19.50 -11.51
CA LEU A 83 4.45 18.56 -10.66
C LEU A 83 3.53 17.48 -10.09
N LEU A 84 2.33 17.87 -9.63
CA LEU A 84 1.33 16.94 -9.13
C LEU A 84 0.82 15.98 -10.21
N SER A 85 0.69 16.44 -11.46
CA SER A 85 0.29 15.60 -12.59
C SER A 85 1.36 14.59 -12.96
N GLU A 86 2.63 14.99 -13.00
CA GLU A 86 3.74 14.07 -13.22
C GLU A 86 3.81 13.00 -12.12
N GLU A 87 3.71 13.41 -10.86
CA GLU A 87 3.66 12.49 -9.72
C GLU A 87 2.49 11.51 -9.85
N LEU A 88 1.29 12.01 -10.15
CA LEU A 88 0.11 11.16 -10.34
C LEU A 88 0.29 10.17 -11.49
N ARG A 89 0.90 10.57 -12.61
CA ARG A 89 1.19 9.64 -13.73
C ARG A 89 2.17 8.55 -13.32
N ALA A 90 3.20 8.90 -12.55
CA ALA A 90 4.15 7.93 -12.03
C ALA A 90 3.46 6.94 -11.07
N GLU A 91 2.66 7.43 -10.12
CA GLU A 91 1.90 6.58 -9.19
C GLU A 91 0.90 5.67 -9.91
N LEU A 92 0.21 6.16 -10.95
CA LEU A 92 -0.70 5.34 -11.75
C LEU A 92 0.03 4.26 -12.54
N ALA A 93 1.23 4.53 -13.06
CA ALA A 93 2.03 3.54 -13.76
C ALA A 93 2.51 2.43 -12.83
N GLU A 94 3.00 2.78 -11.63
CA GLU A 94 3.37 1.81 -10.60
C GLU A 94 2.17 0.98 -10.15
N LEU A 95 1.02 1.62 -9.93
CA LEU A 95 -0.20 0.93 -9.55
C LEU A 95 -0.68 -0.03 -10.64
N ALA A 96 -0.68 0.39 -11.91
CA ALA A 96 -1.08 -0.47 -13.02
C ALA A 96 -0.17 -1.69 -13.16
N ASP A 97 1.15 -1.52 -13.00
CA ASP A 97 2.13 -2.62 -13.00
C ASP A 97 1.86 -3.59 -11.85
N HIS A 98 1.62 -3.07 -10.64
CA HIS A 98 1.27 -3.90 -9.49
C HIS A 98 -0.02 -4.69 -9.71
N LEU A 99 -1.03 -4.08 -10.34
CA LEU A 99 -2.31 -4.73 -10.60
C LEU A 99 -2.27 -5.71 -11.76
N ALA A 100 -1.29 -5.62 -12.66
CA ALA A 100 -1.13 -6.59 -13.74
C ALA A 100 -0.90 -8.02 -13.22
N ASP A 101 -0.23 -8.16 -12.06
CA ASP A 101 -0.01 -9.45 -11.39
C ASP A 101 -1.23 -9.92 -10.58
N VAL A 102 -2.14 -9.00 -10.26
CA VAL A 102 -3.36 -9.28 -9.49
C VAL A 102 -4.47 -9.61 -10.48
N GLN A 103 -4.86 -10.89 -10.58
CA GLN A 103 -5.98 -11.32 -11.43
C GLN A 103 -7.33 -10.75 -10.95
N LEU A 104 -7.60 -9.49 -11.26
CA LEU A 104 -8.83 -8.79 -10.93
C LEU A 104 -9.95 -9.15 -11.91
N PRO A 105 -11.20 -9.22 -11.44
CA PRO A 105 -12.34 -9.43 -12.32
C PRO A 105 -12.59 -8.18 -13.16
N TRP A 106 -12.64 -8.34 -14.49
CA TRP A 106 -12.95 -7.25 -15.43
C TRP A 106 -14.26 -6.53 -15.10
N SER A 107 -15.23 -7.25 -14.52
CA SER A 107 -16.53 -6.70 -14.13
C SER A 107 -16.48 -5.70 -12.96
N ALA A 108 -15.34 -5.54 -12.29
CA ALA A 108 -15.15 -4.57 -11.22
C ALA A 108 -14.87 -3.14 -11.71
N GLY A 109 -14.57 -2.93 -12.99
CA GLY A 109 -14.42 -1.59 -13.58
C GLY A 109 -13.09 -0.87 -13.26
N VAL A 110 -12.10 -1.58 -12.71
CA VAL A 110 -10.85 -0.97 -12.23
C VAL A 110 -10.02 -0.40 -13.37
N GLU A 111 -9.97 -1.07 -14.52
CA GLU A 111 -9.26 -0.62 -15.71
C GLU A 111 -9.84 0.69 -16.27
N GLU A 112 -11.17 0.80 -16.28
CA GLU A 112 -11.89 1.99 -16.70
C GLU A 112 -11.61 3.17 -15.76
N LEU A 113 -11.54 2.90 -14.45
CA LEU A 113 -11.16 3.89 -13.45
C LEU A 113 -9.71 4.35 -13.63
N LEU A 114 -8.75 3.43 -13.80
CA LEU A 114 -7.35 3.77 -14.06
C LEU A 114 -7.21 4.62 -15.32
N THR A 115 -7.95 4.28 -16.37
CA THR A 115 -8.02 5.06 -17.61
C THR A 115 -8.58 6.46 -17.37
N ALA A 116 -9.62 6.60 -16.54
CA ALA A 116 -10.19 7.90 -16.16
C ALA A 116 -9.19 8.76 -15.38
N LEU A 117 -8.50 8.17 -14.40
CA LEU A 117 -7.44 8.82 -13.64
C LEU A 117 -6.28 9.27 -14.54
N GLY A 118 -5.87 8.42 -15.48
CA GLY A 118 -4.84 8.74 -16.47
C GLY A 118 -5.23 9.91 -17.37
N ARG A 119 -6.50 9.99 -17.78
CA ARG A 119 -7.04 11.15 -18.52
C ARG A 119 -6.96 12.44 -17.69
N THR A 120 -7.35 12.38 -16.41
CA THR A 120 -7.26 13.55 -15.51
C THR A 120 -5.81 13.99 -15.31
N ALA A 121 -4.89 13.04 -15.14
CA ALA A 121 -3.47 13.34 -15.02
C ALA A 121 -2.90 13.94 -16.32
N ALA A 122 -3.29 13.42 -17.50
CA ALA A 122 -2.89 13.96 -18.80
C ALA A 122 -3.44 15.38 -19.06
N ALA A 123 -4.65 15.67 -18.58
CA ALA A 123 -5.31 16.95 -18.78
C ALA A 123 -4.73 18.09 -17.93
N GLY A 124 -3.90 17.81 -16.92
CA GLY A 124 -3.38 18.71 -15.88
C GLY A 124 -2.77 20.03 -16.36
N ARG A 125 -3.62 20.94 -16.82
CA ARG A 125 -3.32 22.33 -17.09
C ARG A 125 -3.70 23.17 -15.87
N PRO A 126 -2.98 24.25 -15.58
CA PRO A 126 -3.35 25.16 -14.50
C PRO A 126 -4.75 25.76 -14.75
N GLY A 127 -5.67 25.62 -13.78
CA GLY A 127 -7.07 26.06 -13.93
C GLY A 127 -8.08 25.34 -13.02
N PRO A 128 -9.40 25.39 -13.33
CA PRO A 128 -10.47 24.71 -12.56
C PRO A 128 -10.24 23.19 -12.40
N ASP A 129 -9.38 22.61 -13.23
CA ASP A 129 -9.00 21.19 -13.22
C ASP A 129 -8.08 20.79 -12.04
N ALA A 130 -7.56 21.75 -11.28
CA ALA A 130 -6.71 21.46 -10.11
C ALA A 130 -7.45 20.71 -8.99
N ALA A 131 -8.77 20.91 -8.85
CA ALA A 131 -9.58 20.16 -7.90
C ALA A 131 -9.75 18.70 -8.35
N ALA A 132 -10.03 18.47 -9.64
CA ALA A 132 -10.14 17.14 -10.22
C ALA A 132 -8.81 16.37 -10.08
N LEU A 133 -7.67 17.03 -10.28
CA LEU A 133 -6.35 16.43 -10.12
C LEU A 133 -6.07 15.99 -8.66
N ARG A 134 -6.46 16.82 -7.67
CA ARG A 134 -6.35 16.44 -6.25
C ARG A 134 -7.26 15.27 -5.90
N THR A 135 -8.49 15.25 -6.42
CA THR A 135 -9.42 14.13 -6.22
C THR A 135 -8.89 12.87 -6.88
N ALA A 136 -8.36 12.95 -8.10
CA ALA A 136 -7.75 11.82 -8.80
C ALA A 136 -6.57 11.24 -8.01
N ARG A 137 -5.72 12.10 -7.45
CA ARG A 137 -4.65 11.65 -6.56
C ARG A 137 -5.19 10.96 -5.31
N LEU A 138 -6.16 11.55 -4.61
CA LEU A 138 -6.78 10.91 -3.45
C LEU A 138 -7.37 9.52 -3.77
N VAL A 139 -8.01 9.40 -4.94
CA VAL A 139 -8.54 8.12 -5.43
C VAL A 139 -7.41 7.12 -5.64
N ALA A 140 -6.36 7.50 -6.37
CA ALA A 140 -5.24 6.62 -6.70
C ALA A 140 -4.43 6.19 -5.47
N THR A 141 -4.17 7.11 -4.52
CA THR A 141 -3.25 6.86 -3.41
C THR A 141 -3.91 6.35 -2.14
N GLU A 142 -5.22 6.57 -1.98
CA GLU A 142 -5.94 6.20 -0.75
C GLU A 142 -7.15 5.31 -1.04
N ARG A 143 -8.12 5.77 -1.84
CA ARG A 143 -9.41 5.07 -1.94
C ARG A 143 -9.33 3.75 -2.68
N LEU A 144 -8.66 3.74 -3.83
CA LEU A 144 -8.53 2.54 -4.65
C LEU A 144 -7.73 1.43 -3.94
N PRO A 145 -6.56 1.72 -3.33
CA PRO A 145 -5.83 0.72 -2.53
C PRO A 145 -6.68 0.13 -1.39
N ILE A 146 -7.47 0.94 -0.69
CA ILE A 146 -8.35 0.46 0.40
C ILE A 146 -9.44 -0.48 -0.14
N ALA A 147 -10.08 -0.12 -1.27
CA ALA A 147 -11.11 -0.97 -1.87
C ALA A 147 -10.54 -2.30 -2.37
N LEU A 148 -9.35 -2.27 -2.97
CA LEU A 148 -8.64 -3.46 -3.41
C LEU A 148 -8.22 -4.36 -2.26
N ASP A 149 -7.69 -3.81 -1.16
CA ASP A 149 -7.37 -4.57 0.05
C ASP A 149 -8.63 -5.26 0.61
N GLY A 150 -9.75 -4.53 0.67
CA GLY A 150 -11.04 -5.09 1.06
C GLY A 150 -11.47 -6.27 0.18
N TYR A 151 -11.33 -6.14 -1.14
CA TYR A 151 -11.63 -7.20 -2.10
C TYR A 151 -10.72 -8.42 -1.92
N LEU A 152 -9.39 -8.22 -1.90
CA LEU A 152 -8.41 -9.30 -1.77
C LEU A 152 -8.57 -10.04 -0.44
N ARG A 153 -8.82 -9.29 0.63
CA ARG A 153 -9.13 -9.86 1.93
C ARG A 153 -10.40 -10.70 1.84
N ALA A 154 -11.51 -10.16 1.34
CA ALA A 154 -12.75 -10.92 1.22
C ALA A 154 -12.55 -12.24 0.44
N ARG A 155 -11.87 -12.17 -0.72
CA ARG A 155 -11.52 -13.34 -1.55
C ARG A 155 -10.69 -14.38 -0.80
N SER A 156 -9.73 -13.95 0.03
CA SER A 156 -8.89 -14.87 0.81
C SER A 156 -9.68 -15.66 1.87
N TRP A 157 -10.85 -15.16 2.29
CA TRP A 157 -11.71 -15.76 3.31
C TRP A 157 -12.94 -16.50 2.76
N GLU A 158 -13.25 -16.39 1.46
CA GLU A 158 -14.43 -17.02 0.82
C GLU A 158 -14.55 -18.52 1.09
N ARG A 159 -13.42 -19.23 1.15
CA ARG A 159 -13.42 -20.68 1.39
C ARG A 159 -13.77 -21.08 2.83
N TRP A 160 -13.75 -20.13 3.77
CA TRP A 160 -13.90 -20.39 5.21
C TRP A 160 -15.10 -19.69 5.84
N ALA A 161 -15.66 -18.67 5.18
CA ALA A 161 -16.75 -17.87 5.72
C ALA A 161 -17.74 -17.51 4.61
N THR A 162 -19.03 -17.60 4.94
CA THR A 162 -20.09 -17.05 4.09
C THR A 162 -20.02 -15.53 4.17
N LEU A 163 -19.72 -14.88 3.04
CA LEU A 163 -19.67 -13.43 2.95
C LEU A 163 -21.09 -12.87 2.84
N ALA A 164 -21.33 -11.73 3.49
CA ALA A 164 -22.63 -11.05 3.46
C ALA A 164 -22.95 -10.43 2.09
N GLN A 165 -21.91 -10.11 1.30
CA GLN A 165 -22.01 -9.52 -0.03
C GLN A 165 -20.95 -10.17 -0.94
N ASP A 166 -21.27 -10.28 -2.23
CA ASP A 166 -20.30 -10.70 -3.24
C ASP A 166 -19.16 -9.67 -3.35
N PRO A 167 -17.90 -10.07 -3.17
CA PRO A 167 -16.75 -9.16 -3.17
C PRO A 167 -16.58 -8.39 -4.48
N VAL A 168 -16.91 -9.02 -5.62
CA VAL A 168 -16.81 -8.36 -6.93
C VAL A 168 -17.82 -7.23 -7.04
N THR A 169 -19.06 -7.48 -6.61
CA THR A 169 -20.12 -6.47 -6.56
C THR A 169 -19.78 -5.31 -5.61
N ALA A 170 -19.19 -5.62 -4.45
CA ALA A 170 -18.76 -4.58 -3.50
C ALA A 170 -17.64 -3.70 -4.07
N LEU A 171 -16.61 -4.30 -4.68
CA LEU A 171 -15.53 -3.57 -5.34
C LEU A 171 -16.05 -2.68 -6.47
N ARG A 172 -16.91 -3.23 -7.34
CA ARG A 172 -17.53 -2.48 -8.44
C ARG A 172 -18.25 -1.23 -7.94
N ARG A 173 -19.05 -1.37 -6.87
CA ARG A 173 -19.78 -0.24 -6.28
C ARG A 173 -18.84 0.88 -5.83
N GLU A 174 -17.74 0.54 -5.17
CA GLU A 174 -16.74 1.53 -4.74
C GLU A 174 -16.05 2.19 -5.94
N VAL A 175 -15.70 1.41 -6.97
CA VAL A 175 -15.14 1.93 -8.23
C VAL A 175 -16.10 2.90 -8.91
N ASP A 176 -17.40 2.58 -8.99
CA ASP A 176 -18.42 3.45 -9.57
C ASP A 176 -18.53 4.79 -8.80
N LEU A 177 -18.45 4.74 -7.46
CA LEU A 177 -18.45 5.95 -6.61
C LEU A 177 -17.19 6.79 -6.81
N MET A 178 -16.03 6.15 -6.99
CA MET A 178 -14.78 6.83 -7.29
C MET A 178 -14.82 7.49 -8.66
N ALA A 179 -15.28 6.77 -9.69
CA ALA A 179 -15.44 7.30 -11.04
C ALA A 179 -16.39 8.51 -11.07
N ALA A 180 -17.52 8.44 -10.38
CA ALA A 180 -18.47 9.55 -10.26
C ALA A 180 -17.86 10.77 -9.55
N SER A 181 -16.85 10.60 -8.69
CA SER A 181 -16.18 11.70 -8.00
C SER A 181 -15.19 12.47 -8.88
N LEU A 182 -14.83 11.93 -10.05
CA LEU A 182 -13.89 12.54 -10.99
C LEU A 182 -14.54 13.54 -11.97
N GLY A 183 -15.88 13.54 -12.09
CA GLY A 183 -16.65 14.42 -12.98
C GLY A 183 -17.09 13.75 -14.26
#